data_AF-A0A454APX2-F1
#
_entry.id   AF-A0A454APX2-F1
#
_cell.length_a   1.000
_cell.length_b   1.000
_cell.length_c   1.000
_cell.angle_alpha   90.00
_cell.angle_beta   90.00
_cell.angle_gamma   90.00
#
_symmetry.space_group_name_H-M   'P 1'
#
loop_
_entity.id
_entity.type
_entity.pdbx_description
1 polymer ?
#
loop_
_entity_poly.entity_id
_entity_poly.type
_entity_poly.pdbx_seq_one_letter_code
_entity_poly.pdbx_strand_id
1 'polypeptide(L)'
;MSSMNKEEAINKSNEAKKTFSKGDRLIVDVNTYSPNGDLVDRFCVKNFELILGKNTFINNFDDKFLHNEIKPSYKFQVKIPKNDPSDIYKNQKFWFEVELKNYDEIMAKKSSNSNEETNLESAEKIDHLKDDPLVKAQAKILSLYAKSEMLARDNEFLKAQLERAKETPKTIVVPDEMKKQIHQYALQDFFEQFVNYYSLYKTTTLSSEKQAELLDDPKLKAFAKGYRMITWQFDELFKKYNFIEIKPIEGEIFNPEYQKVNDQFIDDEFPTNTIINVHSSAFMLHDRVLHVALVDTTVRSTDPQAKVLIEKLGDNAYHKTPGKLHTLEEKVSESIAKSNK
;
A
#
# COMPACT_ATOMS: atom_id res chain seq x y z
N MET A 1 40.65 24.14 52.34
CA MET A 1 39.92 25.41 52.52
C MET A 1 39.52 25.90 51.13
N SER A 2 38.41 26.63 51.04
CA SER A 2 37.70 27.08 49.82
C SER A 2 36.62 26.09 49.37
N SER A 3 35.36 26.12 49.83
CA SER A 3 34.28 27.14 49.66
C SER A 3 34.06 27.57 48.21
N MET A 4 33.14 26.87 47.53
CA MET A 4 32.39 27.19 46.29
C MET A 4 31.70 25.87 45.90
N ASN A 5 30.40 25.69 45.64
CA ASN A 5 29.23 26.55 45.58
C ASN A 5 28.06 25.71 46.11
N LYS A 6 27.31 26.25 47.08
CA LYS A 6 26.08 25.64 47.60
C LYS A 6 24.82 26.20 46.91
N GLU A 7 25.00 26.82 45.73
CA GLU A 7 23.95 27.52 44.97
C GLU A 7 23.38 26.72 43.79
N GLU A 8 23.91 25.55 43.44
CA GLU A 8 23.32 24.70 42.38
C GLU A 8 22.35 23.63 42.90
N ALA A 9 22.07 23.61 44.22
CA ALA A 9 21.23 22.59 44.84
C ALA A 9 19.76 23.00 45.06
N ILE A 10 19.31 24.16 44.60
CA ILE A 10 17.91 24.61 44.75
C ILE A 10 17.41 25.24 43.44
N ASN A 11 17.27 24.44 42.38
CA ASN A 11 16.35 24.73 41.27
C ASN A 11 16.12 23.51 40.36
N LYS A 12 15.84 22.34 40.96
CA LYS A 12 15.46 21.11 40.23
C LYS A 12 14.15 20.49 40.72
N SER A 13 13.23 21.31 41.19
CA SER A 13 11.88 20.87 41.57
C SER A 13 10.83 21.85 41.05
N ASN A 14 9.93 21.31 40.21
CA ASN A 14 8.72 21.92 39.65
C ASN A 14 8.81 22.55 38.25
N GLU A 15 9.22 21.77 37.25
CA GLU A 15 8.49 21.85 35.96
C GLU A 15 7.23 21.01 36.12
N ALA A 16 6.07 21.68 36.24
CA ALA A 16 4.78 21.00 36.28
C ALA A 16 4.59 20.24 34.97
N LYS A 17 4.58 18.91 35.04
CA LYS A 17 4.34 18.04 33.89
C LYS A 17 2.98 18.39 33.28
N LYS A 18 3.00 18.82 32.03
CA LYS A 18 1.80 19.23 31.29
C LYS A 18 0.92 18.00 31.05
N THR A 19 -0.36 18.12 31.36
CA THR A 19 -1.37 17.06 31.17
C THR A 19 -2.45 17.53 30.20
N PHE A 20 -3.12 16.58 29.56
CA PHE A 20 -4.21 16.91 28.66
C PHE A 20 -5.47 17.35 29.41
N SER A 21 -6.15 18.36 28.86
CA SER A 21 -7.40 18.90 29.36
C SER A 21 -8.57 18.62 28.42
N LYS A 22 -9.79 18.57 28.97
CA LYS A 22 -11.00 18.40 28.16
C LYS A 22 -11.15 19.57 27.18
N GLY A 23 -11.33 19.26 25.90
CA GLY A 23 -11.44 20.24 24.82
C GLY A 23 -10.16 20.44 24.01
N ASP A 24 -9.00 19.98 24.50
CA ASP A 24 -7.74 20.03 23.75
C ASP A 24 -7.86 19.32 22.40
N ARG A 25 -7.11 19.82 21.41
CA ARG A 25 -7.07 19.25 20.06
C ARG A 25 -5.74 18.54 19.82
N LEU A 26 -5.81 17.32 19.31
CA LEU A 26 -4.67 16.47 19.03
C LEU A 26 -4.76 16.01 17.58
N ILE A 27 -3.62 16.03 16.88
CA ILE A 27 -3.47 15.34 15.61
C ILE A 27 -2.70 14.06 15.90
N VAL A 28 -3.31 12.91 15.64
CA VAL A 28 -2.77 11.60 15.99
C VAL A 28 -2.80 10.61 14.83
N ASP A 29 -1.81 9.72 14.82
CA ASP A 29 -1.87 8.47 14.06
C ASP A 29 -2.30 7.35 15.01
N VAL A 30 -3.25 6.51 14.59
CA VAL A 30 -3.78 5.41 15.39
C VAL A 30 -3.59 4.12 14.61
N ASN A 31 -2.88 3.17 15.20
CA ASN A 31 -2.84 1.78 14.75
C ASN A 31 -3.60 0.91 15.73
N THR A 32 -4.44 0.02 15.22
CA THR A 32 -5.30 -0.84 16.04
C THR A 32 -4.99 -2.31 15.80
N TYR A 33 -4.85 -3.06 16.89
CA TYR A 33 -4.53 -4.48 16.87
C TYR A 33 -5.62 -5.30 17.57
N SER A 34 -5.94 -6.44 16.97
CA SER A 34 -6.87 -7.44 17.52
C SER A 34 -6.28 -8.09 18.78
N PRO A 35 -7.11 -8.81 19.59
CA PRO A 35 -6.60 -9.64 20.68
C PRO A 35 -5.51 -10.63 20.26
N ASN A 36 -5.52 -11.06 18.99
CA ASN A 36 -4.59 -12.03 18.43
C ASN A 36 -3.29 -11.37 17.91
N GLY A 37 -3.21 -10.03 17.93
CA GLY A 37 -2.04 -9.27 17.48
C GLY A 37 -2.11 -8.82 16.01
N ASP A 38 -3.17 -9.19 15.29
CA ASP A 38 -3.35 -8.79 13.89
C ASP A 38 -3.77 -7.32 13.77
N LEU A 39 -3.26 -6.62 12.76
CA LEU A 39 -3.65 -5.24 12.47
C LEU A 39 -5.11 -5.20 11.98
N VAL A 40 -5.89 -4.25 12.48
CA VAL A 40 -7.30 -4.05 12.14
C VAL A 40 -7.45 -2.73 11.40
N ASP A 41 -7.36 -2.78 10.07
CA ASP A 41 -7.33 -1.59 9.19
C ASP A 41 -8.50 -0.62 9.41
N ARG A 42 -9.68 -1.15 9.78
CA ARG A 42 -10.89 -0.34 10.00
C ARG A 42 -10.70 0.77 11.04
N PHE A 43 -9.88 0.52 12.06
CA PHE A 43 -9.61 1.47 13.14
C PHE A 43 -8.20 2.07 13.02
N CYS A 44 -7.52 1.86 11.89
CA CYS A 44 -6.24 2.48 11.62
C CYS A 44 -6.45 3.80 10.87
N VAL A 45 -6.02 4.90 11.46
CA VAL A 45 -6.18 6.25 10.88
C VAL A 45 -4.88 7.03 10.99
N LYS A 46 -4.61 7.87 9.99
CA LYS A 46 -3.45 8.78 9.97
C LYS A 46 -3.92 10.23 10.01
N ASN A 47 -3.18 11.07 10.73
CA ASN A 47 -3.44 12.51 10.91
C ASN A 47 -4.88 12.82 11.35
N PHE A 48 -5.43 11.99 12.25
CA PHE A 48 -6.79 12.14 12.73
C PHE A 48 -6.88 13.25 13.79
N GLU A 49 -7.84 14.16 13.63
CA GLU A 49 -8.10 15.23 14.59
C GLU A 49 -8.99 14.73 15.73
N LEU A 50 -8.40 14.56 16.91
CA LEU A 50 -9.07 14.16 18.14
C LEU A 50 -9.34 15.39 19.02
N ILE A 51 -10.59 15.55 19.48
CA ILE A 51 -10.96 16.61 20.43
C ILE A 51 -11.36 15.95 21.75
N LEU A 52 -10.56 16.15 22.80
CA LEU A 52 -10.75 15.37 24.04
C LEU A 52 -12.10 15.63 24.71
N GLY A 53 -12.82 14.55 24.97
CA GLY A 53 -14.11 14.56 25.65
C GLY A 53 -15.31 14.77 24.72
N LYS A 54 -15.11 14.72 23.40
CA LYS A 54 -16.20 14.69 22.41
C LYS A 54 -16.51 13.28 21.89
N ASN A 55 -15.65 12.30 22.18
CA ASN A 55 -15.76 10.92 21.71
C ASN A 55 -15.84 10.82 20.18
N THR A 56 -14.97 11.54 19.47
CA THR A 56 -15.03 11.63 18.00
C THR A 56 -14.55 10.37 17.29
N PHE A 57 -13.76 9.53 17.96
CA PHE A 57 -13.21 8.30 17.38
C PHE A 57 -14.02 7.05 17.78
N ILE A 58 -13.95 6.66 19.05
CA ILE A 58 -14.75 5.58 19.65
C ILE A 58 -15.19 6.06 21.04
N ASN A 59 -16.34 5.62 21.52
CA ASN A 59 -16.80 5.93 22.87
C ASN A 59 -15.73 5.59 23.93
N ASN A 60 -15.44 6.55 24.81
CA ASN A 60 -14.45 6.47 25.90
C ASN A 60 -12.99 6.29 25.43
N PHE A 61 -12.71 6.55 24.14
CA PHE A 61 -11.35 6.55 23.62
C PHE A 61 -10.58 7.77 24.15
N ASP A 62 -11.18 8.95 24.07
CA ASP A 62 -10.60 10.23 24.50
C ASP A 62 -10.28 10.25 26.01
N ASP A 63 -11.08 9.53 26.81
CA ASP A 63 -10.91 9.44 28.26
C ASP A 63 -9.57 8.80 28.65
N LYS A 64 -8.93 8.09 27.72
CA LYS A 64 -7.58 7.52 27.92
C LYS A 64 -6.47 8.55 27.84
N PHE A 65 -6.76 9.78 27.42
CA PHE A 65 -5.80 10.87 27.38
C PHE A 65 -6.02 11.88 28.51
N LEU A 66 -7.25 12.05 28.98
CA LEU A 66 -7.57 13.03 30.03
C LEU A 66 -6.72 12.81 31.28
N HIS A 67 -6.12 13.90 31.79
CA HIS A 67 -5.25 13.92 32.96
C HIS A 67 -3.94 13.13 32.83
N ASN A 68 -3.66 12.51 31.67
CA ASN A 68 -2.37 11.91 31.41
C ASN A 68 -1.34 12.94 30.98
N GLU A 69 -0.08 12.68 31.33
CA GLU A 69 1.07 13.45 30.87
C GLU A 69 1.17 13.40 29.34
N ILE A 70 1.48 14.54 28.72
CA ILE A 70 1.69 14.65 27.28
C ILE A 70 2.98 13.90 26.90
N LYS A 71 2.86 12.92 26.00
CA LYS A 71 3.90 12.00 25.53
C LYS A 71 3.78 11.83 24.01
N PRO A 72 4.87 11.47 23.31
CA PRO A 72 4.84 11.28 21.86
C PRO A 72 4.02 10.05 21.43
N SER A 73 3.82 9.07 22.32
CA SER A 73 3.05 7.88 22.01
C SER A 73 2.33 7.29 23.21
N TYR A 74 1.22 6.60 22.94
CA TYR A 74 0.35 5.97 23.91
C TYR A 74 -0.04 4.57 23.45
N LYS A 75 -0.11 3.64 24.40
CA LYS A 75 -0.62 2.30 24.15
C LYS A 75 -1.65 1.93 25.21
N PHE A 76 -2.87 1.63 24.80
CA PHE A 76 -3.95 1.27 25.72
C PHE A 76 -4.98 0.36 25.07
N GLN A 77 -5.81 -0.26 25.91
CA GLN A 77 -6.86 -1.16 25.47
C GLN A 77 -8.23 -0.48 25.57
N VAL A 78 -9.03 -0.54 24.51
CA VAL A 78 -10.42 -0.06 24.49
C VAL A 78 -11.35 -1.20 24.11
N LYS A 79 -12.49 -1.27 24.80
CA LYS A 79 -13.54 -2.24 24.52
C LYS A 79 -14.57 -1.61 23.61
N ILE A 80 -14.84 -2.24 22.46
CA ILE A 80 -15.82 -1.73 21.51
C ILE A 80 -17.24 -1.94 22.07
N PRO A 81 -18.09 -0.90 22.08
CA PRO A 81 -19.44 -0.99 22.62
C PRO A 81 -20.31 -1.98 21.85
N LYS A 82 -21.32 -2.55 22.52
CA LYS A 82 -22.27 -3.52 21.91
C LYS A 82 -23.10 -2.93 20.75
N ASN A 83 -23.19 -1.61 20.67
CA ASN A 83 -24.00 -0.89 19.69
C ASN A 83 -23.20 -0.48 18.44
N ASP A 84 -22.03 -1.08 18.20
CA ASP A 84 -21.24 -0.82 16.98
C ASP A 84 -21.98 -1.37 15.73
N PRO A 85 -21.96 -0.69 14.58
CA PRO A 85 -22.62 -1.15 13.36
C PRO A 85 -22.06 -2.47 12.81
N SER A 86 -20.88 -2.90 13.25
CA SER A 86 -20.29 -4.18 12.84
C SER A 86 -20.62 -5.30 13.82
N ASP A 87 -21.19 -6.40 13.32
CA ASP A 87 -21.47 -7.56 14.17
C ASP A 87 -20.20 -8.29 14.64
N ILE A 88 -19.09 -8.12 13.92
CA ILE A 88 -17.86 -8.90 14.09
C ILE A 88 -16.98 -8.38 15.25
N TYR A 89 -17.02 -7.07 15.56
CA TYR A 89 -16.12 -6.45 16.55
C TYR A 89 -16.80 -6.09 17.87
N LYS A 90 -18.10 -6.38 18.01
CA LYS A 90 -18.89 -6.10 19.22
C LYS A 90 -18.28 -6.78 20.44
N ASN A 91 -18.18 -6.02 21.54
CA ASN A 91 -17.79 -6.53 22.86
C ASN A 91 -16.35 -7.09 22.94
N GLN A 92 -15.55 -6.94 21.89
CA GLN A 92 -14.14 -7.31 21.85
C GLN A 92 -13.26 -6.15 22.34
N LYS A 93 -12.08 -6.48 22.84
CA LYS A 93 -11.09 -5.51 23.33
C LYS A 93 -9.96 -5.40 22.31
N PHE A 94 -9.61 -4.19 21.91
CA PHE A 94 -8.54 -3.94 20.94
C PHE A 94 -7.42 -3.13 21.58
N TRP A 95 -6.21 -3.35 21.11
CA TRP A 95 -5.04 -2.58 21.48
C TRP A 95 -4.87 -1.43 20.50
N PHE A 96 -4.74 -0.23 21.03
CA PHE A 96 -4.51 0.98 20.25
C PHE A 96 -3.11 1.49 20.56
N GLU A 97 -2.34 1.72 19.50
CA GLU A 97 -1.08 2.44 19.52
C GLU A 97 -1.31 3.79 18.86
N VAL A 98 -1.16 4.86 19.64
CA VAL A 98 -1.46 6.21 19.22
C VAL A 98 -0.19 7.03 19.24
N GLU A 99 0.16 7.63 18.12
CA GLU A 99 1.31 8.52 17.96
C GLU A 99 0.83 9.96 17.86
N LEU A 100 1.34 10.84 18.72
CA LEU A 100 0.99 12.25 18.75
C LEU A 100 1.84 13.02 17.74
N LYS A 101 1.20 13.60 16.71
CA LYS A 101 1.87 14.42 15.70
C LYS A 101 1.83 15.91 16.04
N ASN A 102 0.69 16.38 16.53
CA ASN A 102 0.55 17.78 16.94
C ASN A 102 -0.45 17.93 18.11
N TYR A 103 -0.29 18.98 18.91
CA TYR A 103 -1.11 19.29 20.07
C TYR A 103 -1.36 20.80 20.16
N ASP A 104 -2.64 21.19 20.11
CA ASP A 104 -3.09 22.56 20.33
C ASP A 104 -3.88 22.65 21.64
N GLU A 105 -3.30 23.33 22.62
CA GLU A 105 -3.95 23.64 23.89
C GLU A 105 -5.00 24.74 23.68
N ILE A 106 -6.21 24.54 24.20
CA ILE A 106 -7.18 25.64 24.29
C ILE A 106 -6.78 26.51 25.49
N MET A 107 -5.86 27.45 25.26
CA MET A 107 -5.62 28.53 26.21
C MET A 107 -6.88 29.40 26.29
N ALA A 108 -7.56 29.38 27.43
CA ALA A 108 -8.39 30.50 27.83
C ALA A 108 -7.52 31.76 27.74
N LYS A 109 -7.92 32.74 26.93
CA LYS A 109 -7.35 34.09 26.93
C LYS A 109 -7.43 34.66 28.35
N LYS A 110 -6.40 34.46 29.16
CA LYS A 110 -6.01 35.43 30.19
C LYS A 110 -5.10 36.43 29.48
N SER A 111 -5.74 37.45 28.93
CA SER A 111 -5.06 38.68 28.57
C SER A 111 -4.46 39.27 29.85
N SER A 112 -3.14 39.31 29.91
CA SER A 112 -2.40 40.20 30.78
C SER A 112 -2.61 41.64 30.31
N ASN A 113 -3.43 42.40 31.05
CA ASN A 113 -3.16 43.82 31.29
C ASN A 113 -3.92 44.32 32.53
N SER A 114 -3.10 44.69 33.54
CA SER A 114 -3.25 45.71 34.57
C SER A 114 -4.57 45.89 35.36
N ASN A 115 -4.41 45.74 36.67
CA ASN A 115 -4.96 46.57 37.76
C ASN A 115 -6.48 46.67 37.92
N GLU A 116 -7.01 46.00 38.94
CA GLU A 116 -7.76 46.65 40.01
C GLU A 116 -7.68 45.79 41.27
N GLU A 117 -7.11 46.38 42.33
CA GLU A 117 -7.13 45.88 43.69
C GLU A 117 -8.54 45.98 44.30
N THR A 118 -8.72 45.29 45.43
CA THR A 118 -9.84 45.36 46.38
C THR A 118 -11.09 44.59 45.93
N ASN A 119 -11.76 43.73 46.72
CA ASN A 119 -11.81 43.62 48.16
C ASN A 119 -12.28 42.19 48.51
N LEU A 120 -11.48 41.45 49.28
CA LEU A 120 -11.75 40.10 49.76
C LEU A 120 -12.30 40.23 51.19
N GLU A 121 -13.50 40.78 51.35
CA GLU A 121 -14.21 40.84 52.62
C GLU A 121 -15.71 40.93 52.35
N SER A 122 -16.41 39.79 52.44
CA SER A 122 -17.85 39.63 52.78
C SER A 122 -18.34 38.24 52.32
N ALA A 123 -17.75 37.17 52.85
CA ALA A 123 -18.25 35.79 52.65
C ALA A 123 -19.23 35.33 53.76
N GLU A 124 -19.69 36.23 54.64
CA GLU A 124 -20.63 35.90 55.70
C GLU A 124 -21.76 36.94 55.74
N LYS A 125 -22.82 36.71 54.93
CA LYS A 125 -24.23 37.17 55.14
C LYS A 125 -25.07 37.08 53.86
N ILE A 126 -25.27 35.90 53.27
CA ILE A 126 -26.42 35.68 52.37
C ILE A 126 -26.93 34.24 52.49
N ASP A 127 -27.62 33.93 53.59
CA ASP A 127 -28.42 32.68 53.68
C ASP A 127 -29.92 32.94 53.90
N HIS A 128 -30.38 34.18 53.68
CA HIS A 128 -31.78 34.57 53.87
C HIS A 128 -32.45 35.31 52.70
N LEU A 129 -32.04 35.07 51.44
CA LEU A 129 -32.67 35.69 50.25
C LEU A 129 -32.90 34.73 49.07
N LYS A 130 -32.99 33.42 49.29
CA LYS A 130 -33.20 32.43 48.21
C LYS A 130 -34.66 32.34 47.69
N ASP A 131 -35.63 32.98 48.35
CA ASP A 131 -37.04 32.92 47.98
C ASP A 131 -37.64 34.21 47.38
N ASP A 132 -36.83 35.24 47.16
CA ASP A 132 -37.30 36.45 46.48
C ASP A 132 -37.64 36.16 45.00
N PRO A 133 -38.90 36.39 44.56
CA PRO A 133 -39.31 36.20 43.17
C PRO A 133 -38.45 37.02 42.17
N LEU A 134 -37.86 38.13 42.61
CA LEU A 134 -36.97 38.95 41.77
C LEU A 134 -35.63 38.24 41.49
N VAL A 135 -35.05 37.60 42.50
CA VAL A 135 -33.78 36.85 42.40
C VAL A 135 -33.96 35.59 41.54
N LYS A 136 -35.11 34.89 41.68
CA LYS A 136 -35.47 33.76 40.82
C LYS A 136 -35.69 34.18 39.36
N ALA A 137 -36.32 35.33 39.12
CA ALA A 137 -36.49 35.87 37.78
C ALA A 137 -35.14 36.25 37.14
N GLN A 138 -34.24 36.89 37.88
CA GLN A 138 -32.90 37.24 37.41
C GLN A 138 -32.04 36.01 37.10
N ALA A 139 -32.07 34.97 37.94
CA ALA A 139 -31.39 33.70 37.68
C ALA A 139 -31.95 32.98 36.44
N LYS A 140 -33.26 33.03 36.22
CA LYS A 140 -33.91 32.48 35.01
C LYS A 140 -33.52 33.25 33.75
N ILE A 141 -33.42 34.58 33.81
CA ILE A 141 -32.96 35.42 32.71
C ILE A 141 -31.51 35.06 32.35
N LEU A 142 -30.62 34.96 33.35
CA LEU A 142 -29.21 34.63 33.13
C LEU A 142 -29.03 33.23 32.51
N SER A 143 -29.77 32.24 32.99
CA SER A 143 -29.75 30.89 32.42
C SER A 143 -30.32 30.81 31.00
N LEU A 144 -31.34 31.61 30.68
CA LEU A 144 -31.86 31.72 29.31
C LEU A 144 -30.86 32.37 28.36
N TYR A 145 -30.15 33.41 28.80
CA TYR A 145 -29.07 34.02 28.03
C TYR A 145 -27.94 33.01 27.76
N ALA A 146 -27.48 32.29 28.79
CA ALA A 146 -26.47 31.24 28.62
C ALA A 146 -26.92 30.15 27.63
N LYS A 147 -28.18 29.72 27.71
CA LYS A 147 -28.74 28.73 26.77
C LYS A 147 -28.82 29.27 25.34
N SER A 148 -29.20 30.54 25.16
CA SER A 148 -29.26 31.19 23.84
C SER A 148 -27.87 31.28 23.19
N GLU A 149 -26.85 31.56 23.99
CA GLU A 149 -25.46 31.64 23.52
C GLU A 149 -24.92 30.26 23.14
N MET A 150 -25.24 29.22 23.92
CA MET A 150 -24.89 27.84 23.56
C MET A 150 -25.57 27.40 22.26
N LEU A 151 -26.87 27.69 22.10
CA LEU A 151 -27.61 27.38 20.87
C LEU A 151 -27.08 28.14 19.65
N ALA A 152 -26.59 29.38 19.84
CA ALA A 152 -25.95 30.14 18.76
C ALA A 152 -24.64 29.46 18.33
N ARG A 153 -23.80 29.05 19.29
CA ARG A 153 -22.55 28.33 19.01
C ARG A 153 -22.78 26.97 18.36
N ASP A 154 -23.78 26.23 18.82
CA ASP A 154 -24.14 24.92 18.24
C ASP A 154 -24.64 25.07 16.81
N ASN A 155 -25.45 26.10 16.54
CA ASN A 155 -25.91 26.40 15.17
C ASN A 155 -24.74 26.78 14.25
N GLU A 156 -23.80 27.59 14.73
CA GLU A 156 -22.62 27.98 13.97
C GLU A 156 -21.72 26.77 13.68
N PHE A 157 -21.51 25.90 14.68
CA PHE A 157 -20.77 24.67 14.54
C PHE A 157 -21.44 23.69 13.57
N LEU A 158 -22.76 23.51 13.66
CA LEU A 158 -23.52 22.66 12.74
C LEU A 158 -23.50 23.21 11.31
N LYS A 159 -23.62 24.54 11.13
CA LYS A 159 -23.45 25.17 9.81
C LYS A 159 -22.05 24.92 9.25
N ALA A 160 -21.00 25.10 10.05
CA ALA A 160 -19.62 24.85 9.63
C ALA A 160 -19.36 23.36 9.31
N GLN A 161 -20.02 22.43 10.01
CA GLN A 161 -19.98 21.01 9.66
C GLN A 161 -20.73 20.71 8.35
N LEU A 162 -21.87 21.35 8.13
CA LEU A 162 -22.70 21.14 6.95
C LEU A 162 -22.04 21.73 5.70
N GLU A 163 -21.39 22.88 5.80
CA GLU A 163 -20.54 23.41 4.73
C GLU A 163 -19.34 22.51 4.47
N ARG A 164 -18.64 22.03 5.50
CA ARG A 164 -17.58 21.01 5.32
C ARG A 164 -18.10 19.73 4.67
N ALA A 165 -19.30 19.27 5.02
CA ALA A 165 -19.92 18.08 4.42
C ALA A 165 -20.40 18.32 2.97
N LYS A 166 -20.68 19.57 2.59
CA LYS A 166 -20.96 19.95 1.20
C LYS A 166 -19.67 20.06 0.37
N GLU A 167 -18.59 20.53 0.99
CA GLU A 167 -17.26 20.67 0.40
C GLU A 167 -16.51 19.33 0.31
N THR A 168 -16.78 18.39 1.23
CA THR A 168 -16.33 17.00 1.06
C THR A 168 -16.98 16.46 -0.21
N PRO A 169 -16.20 16.05 -1.22
CA PRO A 169 -16.75 15.61 -2.49
C PRO A 169 -17.75 14.47 -2.24
N LYS A 170 -19.01 14.71 -2.62
CA LYS A 170 -20.10 13.73 -2.52
C LYS A 170 -19.75 12.48 -3.32
N THR A 171 -19.26 11.46 -2.62
CA THR A 171 -18.90 10.14 -3.16
C THR A 171 -17.78 10.23 -4.21
N ILE A 172 -16.75 9.41 -4.08
CA ILE A 172 -15.79 9.18 -5.16
C ILE A 172 -16.60 8.51 -6.28
N VAL A 173 -17.22 9.29 -7.15
CA VAL A 173 -17.85 8.76 -8.36
C VAL A 173 -16.67 8.32 -9.21
N VAL A 174 -16.39 7.02 -9.17
CA VAL A 174 -15.34 6.41 -9.99
C VAL A 174 -15.57 6.91 -11.42
N PRO A 175 -14.61 7.63 -12.01
CA PRO A 175 -14.73 8.14 -13.36
C PRO A 175 -15.13 7.03 -14.32
N ASP A 176 -15.97 7.33 -15.31
CA ASP A 176 -16.46 6.28 -16.23
C ASP A 176 -15.33 5.59 -17.00
N GLU A 177 -14.20 6.28 -17.21
CA GLU A 177 -12.96 5.70 -17.73
C GLU A 177 -12.37 4.63 -16.80
N MET A 178 -12.30 4.89 -15.49
CA MET A 178 -11.86 3.90 -14.51
C MET A 178 -12.81 2.70 -14.46
N LYS A 179 -14.12 2.92 -14.57
CA LYS A 179 -15.08 1.81 -14.66
C LYS A 179 -14.81 0.94 -15.89
N LYS A 180 -14.56 1.55 -17.06
CA LYS A 180 -14.21 0.82 -18.28
C LYS A 180 -12.93 0.01 -18.09
N GLN A 181 -11.89 0.60 -17.50
CA GLN A 181 -10.64 -0.12 -17.21
C GLN A 181 -10.86 -1.28 -16.24
N ILE A 182 -11.64 -1.08 -15.17
CA ILE A 182 -11.99 -2.16 -14.23
C ILE A 182 -12.67 -3.31 -14.96
N HIS A 183 -13.63 -3.03 -15.85
CA HIS A 183 -14.30 -4.07 -16.63
C HIS A 183 -13.36 -4.76 -17.63
N GLN A 184 -12.49 -3.99 -18.29
CA GLN A 184 -11.55 -4.50 -19.28
C GLN A 184 -10.51 -5.45 -18.64
N TYR A 185 -9.98 -5.12 -17.47
CA TYR A 185 -8.95 -5.92 -16.80
C TYR A 185 -9.47 -6.73 -15.61
N ALA A 186 -10.79 -6.91 -15.48
CA ALA A 186 -11.40 -7.64 -14.36
C ALA A 186 -10.86 -9.07 -14.20
N LEU A 187 -10.46 -9.70 -15.30
CA LEU A 187 -9.95 -11.08 -15.34
C LEU A 187 -8.42 -11.17 -15.32
N GLN A 188 -7.72 -10.05 -15.12
CA GLN A 188 -6.26 -10.02 -15.14
C GLN A 188 -5.64 -11.02 -14.15
N ASP A 189 -6.02 -10.93 -12.87
CA ASP A 189 -5.48 -11.79 -11.81
C ASP A 189 -5.71 -13.28 -12.11
N PHE A 190 -6.86 -13.60 -12.71
CA PHE A 190 -7.16 -14.96 -13.16
C PHE A 190 -6.20 -15.40 -14.27
N PHE A 191 -6.05 -14.60 -15.32
CA PHE A 191 -5.18 -14.93 -16.45
C PHE A 191 -3.70 -15.01 -16.04
N GLU A 192 -3.20 -14.11 -15.20
CA GLU A 192 -1.82 -14.14 -14.71
C GLU A 192 -1.46 -15.47 -14.03
N GLN A 193 -2.36 -15.99 -13.18
CA GLN A 193 -2.15 -17.27 -12.51
C GLN A 193 -2.36 -18.45 -13.47
N PHE A 194 -3.38 -18.35 -14.32
CA PHE A 194 -3.78 -19.42 -15.22
C PHE A 194 -2.76 -19.68 -16.34
N VAL A 195 -2.08 -18.63 -16.83
CA VAL A 195 -1.10 -18.70 -17.94
C VAL A 195 -0.04 -19.77 -17.73
N ASN A 196 0.50 -19.90 -16.51
CA ASN A 196 1.56 -20.86 -16.23
C ASN A 196 1.07 -22.31 -16.45
N TYR A 197 -0.15 -22.62 -16.01
CA TYR A 197 -0.75 -23.93 -16.20
C TYR A 197 -1.12 -24.20 -17.66
N TYR A 198 -1.68 -23.18 -18.33
CA TYR A 198 -2.04 -23.29 -19.74
C TYR A 198 -0.82 -23.49 -20.64
N SER A 199 0.25 -22.73 -20.40
CA SER A 199 1.52 -22.86 -21.13
C SER A 199 2.13 -24.25 -20.96
N LEU A 200 2.14 -24.78 -19.74
CA LEU A 200 2.59 -26.15 -19.46
C LEU A 200 1.71 -27.18 -20.18
N TYR A 201 0.39 -27.01 -20.13
CA TYR A 201 -0.56 -27.89 -20.82
C TYR A 201 -0.35 -27.89 -22.34
N LYS A 202 -0.15 -26.70 -22.93
CA LYS A 202 0.10 -26.52 -24.37
C LYS A 202 1.43 -27.15 -24.79
N THR A 203 2.49 -26.94 -24.02
CA THR A 203 3.82 -27.53 -24.27
C THR A 203 3.80 -29.05 -24.18
N THR A 204 3.12 -29.59 -23.15
CA THR A 204 2.94 -31.04 -22.98
C THR A 204 2.14 -31.63 -24.15
N THR A 205 1.08 -30.96 -24.59
CA THR A 205 0.27 -31.36 -25.74
C THR A 205 1.12 -31.43 -27.01
N LEU A 206 1.87 -30.37 -27.32
CA LEU A 206 2.77 -30.33 -28.49
C LEU A 206 3.85 -31.42 -28.43
N SER A 207 4.40 -31.68 -27.25
CA SER A 207 5.42 -32.71 -27.05
C SER A 207 4.83 -34.12 -27.26
N SER A 208 3.63 -34.36 -26.74
CA SER A 208 2.92 -35.63 -26.94
C SER A 208 2.55 -35.87 -28.41
N GLU A 209 2.20 -34.81 -29.15
CA GLU A 209 1.89 -34.88 -30.58
C GLU A 209 3.13 -35.25 -31.39
N LYS A 210 4.27 -34.57 -31.15
CA LYS A 210 5.56 -34.92 -31.76
C LYS A 210 5.97 -36.36 -31.46
N GLN A 211 5.76 -36.83 -30.23
CA GLN A 211 6.09 -38.20 -29.85
C GLN A 211 5.16 -39.24 -30.49
N ALA A 212 3.88 -38.92 -30.63
CA ALA A 212 2.90 -39.73 -31.33
C ALA A 212 3.25 -39.89 -32.82
N GLU A 213 3.77 -38.82 -33.44
CA GLU A 213 4.28 -38.85 -34.81
C GLU A 213 5.53 -39.70 -34.94
N LEU A 214 6.50 -39.55 -34.03
CA LEU A 214 7.76 -40.30 -34.03
C LEU A 214 7.54 -41.83 -33.86
N LEU A 215 6.64 -42.22 -32.95
CA LEU A 215 6.35 -43.63 -32.63
C LEU A 215 5.34 -44.27 -33.59
N ASP A 216 4.69 -43.47 -34.43
CA ASP A 216 3.61 -43.89 -35.35
C ASP A 216 2.47 -44.69 -34.69
N ASP A 217 2.20 -44.48 -33.39
CA ASP A 217 1.15 -45.20 -32.65
C ASP A 217 -0.24 -44.56 -32.89
N PRO A 218 -1.20 -45.27 -33.52
CA PRO A 218 -2.55 -44.74 -33.79
C PRO A 218 -3.32 -44.33 -32.53
N LYS A 219 -3.13 -45.02 -31.40
CA LYS A 219 -3.82 -44.70 -30.14
C LYS A 219 -3.28 -43.40 -29.55
N LEU A 220 -1.95 -43.24 -29.55
CA LEU A 220 -1.30 -42.04 -29.05
C LEU A 220 -1.64 -40.82 -29.93
N LYS A 221 -1.73 -40.99 -31.25
CA LYS A 221 -2.20 -39.95 -32.18
C LYS A 221 -3.64 -39.52 -31.91
N ALA A 222 -4.54 -40.48 -31.68
CA ALA A 222 -5.93 -40.17 -31.34
C ALA A 222 -6.03 -39.40 -30.01
N PHE A 223 -5.23 -39.79 -29.02
CA PHE A 223 -5.14 -39.10 -27.72
C PHE A 223 -4.59 -37.67 -27.88
N ALA A 224 -3.44 -37.49 -28.54
CA ALA A 224 -2.84 -36.18 -28.79
C ALA A 224 -3.79 -35.23 -29.53
N LYS A 225 -4.55 -35.76 -30.52
CA LYS A 225 -5.60 -35.00 -31.21
C LYS A 225 -6.68 -34.47 -30.27
N GLY A 226 -7.07 -35.24 -29.25
CA GLY A 226 -8.02 -34.82 -28.21
C GLY A 226 -7.50 -33.63 -27.39
N TYR A 227 -6.23 -33.68 -26.95
CA TYR A 227 -5.58 -32.58 -26.24
C TYR A 227 -5.46 -31.34 -27.11
N ARG A 228 -5.09 -31.52 -28.38
CA ARG A 228 -5.04 -30.42 -29.35
C ARG A 228 -6.39 -29.73 -29.51
N MET A 229 -7.49 -30.50 -29.52
CA MET A 229 -8.84 -29.94 -29.59
C MET A 229 -9.17 -29.08 -28.36
N ILE A 230 -8.75 -29.51 -27.17
CA ILE A 230 -8.93 -28.74 -25.93
C ILE A 230 -8.07 -27.46 -25.97
N THR A 231 -6.80 -27.55 -26.40
CA THR A 231 -5.96 -26.34 -26.55
C THR A 231 -6.56 -25.33 -27.51
N TRP A 232 -7.15 -25.79 -28.62
CA TRP A 232 -7.84 -24.95 -29.58
C TRP A 232 -9.10 -24.29 -29.00
N GLN A 233 -9.90 -25.01 -28.21
CA GLN A 233 -11.07 -24.43 -27.53
C GLN A 233 -10.67 -23.32 -26.56
N PHE A 234 -9.57 -23.49 -25.83
CA PHE A 234 -9.01 -22.44 -24.99
C PHE A 234 -8.53 -21.24 -25.82
N ASP A 235 -7.78 -21.47 -26.90
CA ASP A 235 -7.32 -20.40 -27.79
C ASP A 235 -8.50 -19.58 -28.35
N GLU A 236 -9.58 -20.24 -28.76
CA GLU A 236 -10.79 -19.55 -29.23
C GLU A 236 -11.55 -18.81 -28.12
N LEU A 237 -11.55 -19.34 -26.90
CA LEU A 237 -12.11 -18.63 -25.74
C LEU A 237 -11.29 -17.38 -25.42
N PHE A 238 -9.97 -17.48 -25.43
CA PHE A 238 -9.05 -16.39 -25.12
C PHE A 238 -9.15 -15.24 -26.12
N LYS A 239 -9.28 -15.53 -27.41
CA LYS A 239 -9.53 -14.51 -28.44
C LYS A 239 -10.77 -13.65 -28.12
N LYS A 240 -11.84 -14.24 -27.56
CA LYS A 240 -13.06 -13.49 -27.19
C LYS A 240 -12.84 -12.49 -26.06
N TYR A 241 -11.87 -12.75 -25.19
CA TYR A 241 -11.48 -11.86 -24.10
C TYR A 241 -10.26 -10.99 -24.45
N ASN A 242 -9.87 -10.92 -25.73
CA ASN A 242 -8.65 -10.24 -26.18
C ASN A 242 -7.40 -10.70 -25.41
N PHE A 243 -7.38 -11.97 -25.03
CA PHE A 243 -6.22 -12.62 -24.46
C PHE A 243 -5.41 -13.27 -25.59
N ILE A 244 -4.23 -12.75 -25.86
CA ILE A 244 -3.43 -13.06 -27.06
C ILE A 244 -2.09 -13.66 -26.63
N GLU A 245 -1.73 -14.79 -27.24
CA GLU A 245 -0.39 -15.36 -27.15
C GLU A 245 0.49 -14.76 -28.27
N ILE A 246 1.61 -14.17 -27.90
CA ILE A 246 2.64 -13.69 -28.84
C ILE A 246 3.82 -14.65 -28.77
N LYS A 247 4.10 -15.33 -29.88
CA LYS A 247 5.22 -16.24 -30.01
C LYS A 247 6.38 -15.54 -30.72
N PRO A 248 7.51 -15.30 -30.04
CA PRO A 248 8.72 -14.86 -30.71
C PRO A 248 9.16 -15.89 -31.75
N ILE A 249 9.80 -15.43 -32.82
CA ILE A 249 10.32 -16.28 -33.89
C ILE A 249 11.85 -16.27 -33.83
N GLU A 250 12.46 -17.45 -33.90
CA GLU A 250 13.91 -17.57 -34.01
C GLU A 250 14.42 -16.86 -35.28
N GLY A 251 15.47 -16.06 -35.13
CA GLY A 251 16.03 -15.22 -36.18
C GLY A 251 15.48 -13.79 -36.22
N GLU A 252 14.41 -13.48 -35.48
CA GLU A 252 13.92 -12.10 -35.35
C GLU A 252 14.73 -11.27 -34.35
N ILE A 253 14.62 -9.95 -34.46
CA ILE A 253 15.24 -9.01 -33.52
C ILE A 253 14.44 -9.01 -32.23
N PHE A 254 15.14 -9.07 -31.10
CA PHE A 254 14.57 -8.97 -29.77
C PHE A 254 13.73 -7.70 -29.58
N ASN A 255 12.53 -7.84 -29.01
CA ASN A 255 11.64 -6.74 -28.69
C ASN A 255 11.40 -6.63 -27.17
N PRO A 256 11.90 -5.58 -26.49
CA PRO A 256 11.78 -5.43 -25.04
C PRO A 256 10.35 -5.16 -24.53
N GLU A 257 9.39 -4.85 -25.40
CA GLU A 257 8.01 -4.56 -24.97
C GLU A 257 7.31 -5.80 -24.39
N TYR A 258 7.59 -6.97 -24.95
CA TYR A 258 6.94 -8.23 -24.57
C TYR A 258 7.91 -9.41 -24.43
N GLN A 259 9.22 -9.20 -24.62
CA GLN A 259 10.24 -10.23 -24.47
C GLN A 259 11.25 -9.85 -23.38
N LYS A 260 11.77 -10.88 -22.72
CA LYS A 260 12.83 -10.77 -21.73
C LYS A 260 13.95 -11.74 -22.12
N VAL A 261 15.17 -11.22 -22.15
CA VAL A 261 16.36 -12.04 -22.38
C VAL A 261 16.57 -12.96 -21.18
N ASN A 262 16.58 -14.26 -21.43
CA ASN A 262 16.95 -15.28 -20.46
C ASN A 262 18.48 -15.39 -20.40
N ASP A 263 19.09 -15.80 -21.51
CA ASP A 263 20.56 -15.84 -21.66
C ASP A 263 21.04 -15.16 -22.95
N GLN A 264 22.32 -14.79 -22.96
CA GLN A 264 23.00 -14.23 -24.13
C GLN A 264 24.17 -15.12 -24.52
N PHE A 265 24.28 -15.39 -25.82
CA PHE A 265 25.34 -16.22 -26.37
C PHE A 265 26.10 -15.49 -27.46
N ILE A 266 27.40 -15.78 -27.54
CA ILE A 266 28.28 -15.23 -28.54
C ILE A 266 28.10 -16.02 -29.83
N ASP A 267 27.62 -15.33 -30.85
CA ASP A 267 27.51 -15.84 -32.21
C ASP A 267 27.85 -14.70 -33.19
N ASP A 268 28.76 -14.98 -34.12
CA ASP A 268 29.20 -14.00 -35.12
C ASP A 268 28.42 -14.10 -36.43
N GLU A 269 27.61 -15.16 -36.59
CA GLU A 269 26.79 -15.40 -37.78
C GLU A 269 25.53 -14.55 -37.79
N PHE A 270 24.98 -14.28 -36.60
CA PHE A 270 23.79 -13.47 -36.41
C PHE A 270 24.12 -12.06 -35.89
N PRO A 271 23.31 -11.05 -36.24
CA PRO A 271 23.41 -9.73 -35.61
C PRO A 271 23.28 -9.81 -34.08
N THR A 272 23.78 -8.80 -33.36
CA THR A 272 23.51 -8.67 -31.92
C THR A 272 22.01 -8.48 -31.68
N ASN A 273 21.49 -9.04 -30.57
CA ASN A 273 20.09 -9.04 -30.16
C ASN A 273 19.14 -9.82 -31.09
N THR A 274 19.66 -10.80 -31.84
CA THR A 274 18.82 -11.74 -32.59
C THR A 274 18.40 -12.90 -31.68
N ILE A 275 17.13 -13.31 -31.76
CA ILE A 275 16.59 -14.44 -31.00
C ILE A 275 17.13 -15.74 -31.59
N ILE A 276 17.73 -16.58 -30.76
CA ILE A 276 18.25 -17.91 -31.15
C ILE A 276 17.48 -19.06 -30.55
N ASN A 277 16.83 -18.85 -29.41
CA ASN A 277 16.02 -19.86 -28.76
C ASN A 277 14.85 -19.20 -28.04
N VAL A 278 13.69 -19.85 -28.06
CA VAL A 278 12.46 -19.36 -27.43
C VAL A 278 12.03 -20.37 -26.37
N HIS A 279 12.09 -19.96 -25.10
CA HIS A 279 11.72 -20.80 -23.96
C HIS A 279 10.24 -20.68 -23.60
N SER A 280 9.66 -19.49 -23.73
CA SER A 280 8.25 -19.27 -23.45
C SER A 280 7.65 -18.19 -24.36
N SER A 281 6.35 -18.33 -24.65
CA SER A 281 5.56 -17.31 -25.32
C SER A 281 5.20 -16.18 -24.37
N ALA A 282 4.97 -14.98 -24.92
CA ALA A 282 4.38 -13.87 -24.20
C ALA A 282 2.85 -13.97 -24.23
N PHE A 283 2.20 -13.40 -23.22
CA PHE A 283 0.75 -13.33 -23.13
C PHE A 283 0.30 -11.91 -22.80
N MET A 284 -0.67 -11.41 -23.57
CA MET A 284 -1.25 -10.09 -23.42
C MET A 284 -2.75 -10.18 -23.18
N LEU A 285 -3.26 -9.32 -22.29
CA LEU A 285 -4.68 -9.09 -22.10
C LEU A 285 -4.99 -7.66 -22.56
N HIS A 286 -5.73 -7.56 -23.66
CA HIS A 286 -5.91 -6.31 -24.39
C HIS A 286 -4.55 -5.72 -24.81
N ASP A 287 -4.15 -4.62 -24.19
CA ASP A 287 -2.92 -3.86 -24.39
C ASP A 287 -1.88 -4.08 -23.28
N ARG A 288 -2.21 -4.86 -22.23
CA ARG A 288 -1.32 -5.13 -21.10
C ARG A 288 -0.61 -6.47 -21.26
N VAL A 289 0.71 -6.46 -21.14
CA VAL A 289 1.51 -7.69 -21.06
C VAL A 289 1.35 -8.30 -19.67
N LEU A 290 0.81 -9.51 -19.60
CA LEU A 290 0.64 -10.27 -18.35
C LEU A 290 1.82 -11.21 -18.10
N HIS A 291 2.41 -11.73 -19.17
CA HIS A 291 3.58 -12.61 -19.11
C HIS A 291 4.50 -12.29 -20.29
N VAL A 292 5.79 -12.10 -19.99
CA VAL A 292 6.81 -11.83 -21.01
C VAL A 292 7.35 -13.13 -21.59
N ALA A 293 7.68 -13.12 -22.87
CA ALA A 293 8.37 -14.24 -23.51
C ALA A 293 9.81 -14.31 -23.00
N LEU A 294 10.29 -15.52 -22.69
CA LEU A 294 11.69 -15.76 -22.36
C LEU A 294 12.42 -16.26 -23.61
N VAL A 295 13.47 -15.54 -23.99
CA VAL A 295 14.24 -15.82 -25.20
C VAL A 295 15.73 -15.73 -24.93
N ASP A 296 16.51 -16.54 -25.61
CA ASP A 296 17.96 -16.38 -25.65
C ASP A 296 18.34 -15.54 -26.87
N THR A 297 19.33 -14.66 -26.71
CA THR A 297 19.74 -13.72 -27.76
C THR A 297 21.22 -13.80 -28.08
N THR A 298 21.60 -13.33 -29.25
CA THR A 298 22.98 -13.32 -29.72
C THR A 298 23.70 -12.03 -29.39
N VAL A 299 25.01 -12.13 -29.20
CA VAL A 299 25.94 -11.01 -29.08
C VAL A 299 27.13 -11.30 -29.97
N ARG A 300 27.52 -10.36 -30.84
CA ARG A 300 28.72 -10.57 -31.67
C ARG A 300 29.99 -10.47 -30.83
N SER A 301 31.03 -11.23 -31.17
CA SER A 301 32.33 -11.20 -30.46
C SER A 301 33.00 -9.82 -30.44
N THR A 302 32.66 -8.96 -31.40
CA THR A 302 33.13 -7.57 -31.48
C THR A 302 32.44 -6.63 -30.50
N ASP A 303 31.30 -7.02 -29.92
CA ASP A 303 30.53 -6.20 -29.00
C ASP A 303 31.21 -6.14 -27.62
N PRO A 304 31.26 -4.97 -26.94
CA PRO A 304 31.75 -4.88 -25.57
C PRO A 304 31.09 -5.87 -24.60
N GLN A 305 29.82 -6.23 -24.81
CA GLN A 305 29.09 -7.19 -23.98
C GLN A 305 29.66 -8.61 -24.09
N ALA A 306 30.27 -8.98 -25.21
CA ALA A 306 30.87 -10.30 -25.40
C ALA A 306 32.02 -10.56 -24.42
N LYS A 307 32.83 -9.53 -24.10
CA LYS A 307 33.91 -9.67 -23.10
C LYS A 307 33.39 -10.05 -21.73
N VAL A 308 32.30 -9.40 -21.31
CA VAL A 308 31.63 -9.67 -20.02
C VAL A 308 31.07 -11.09 -20.00
N LEU A 309 30.49 -11.55 -21.11
CA LEU A 309 29.98 -12.91 -21.23
C LEU A 309 31.10 -13.96 -21.15
N ILE A 310 32.22 -13.73 -21.84
CA ILE A 310 33.40 -14.63 -21.79
C ILE A 310 33.97 -14.70 -20.37
N GLU A 311 34.11 -13.57 -19.67
CA GLU A 311 34.60 -13.55 -18.29
C GLU A 311 33.67 -14.31 -17.33
N LYS A 312 32.35 -14.24 -17.55
CA LYS A 312 31.35 -14.86 -16.67
C LYS A 312 31.12 -16.35 -16.96
N LEU A 313 31.10 -16.74 -18.23
CA LEU A 313 30.64 -18.05 -18.68
C LEU A 313 31.75 -18.90 -19.35
N GLY A 314 32.92 -18.31 -19.64
CA GLY A 314 34.01 -18.99 -20.33
C GLY A 314 33.57 -19.52 -21.69
N ASP A 315 33.93 -20.77 -22.01
CA ASP A 315 33.53 -21.43 -23.27
C ASP A 315 32.01 -21.64 -23.40
N ASN A 316 31.26 -21.61 -22.30
CA ASN A 316 29.80 -21.68 -22.37
C ASN A 316 29.16 -20.36 -22.81
N ALA A 317 29.94 -19.29 -22.95
CA ALA A 317 29.47 -18.03 -23.53
C ALA A 317 29.13 -18.18 -25.02
N TYR A 318 29.66 -19.18 -25.71
CA TYR A 318 29.42 -19.39 -27.14
C TYR A 318 28.19 -20.24 -27.40
N HIS A 319 27.38 -19.83 -28.36
CA HIS A 319 26.19 -20.59 -28.76
C HIS A 319 26.62 -21.93 -29.37
N LYS A 320 26.07 -23.07 -28.93
CA LYS A 320 26.45 -24.39 -29.45
C LYS A 320 25.49 -24.88 -30.53
N THR A 321 25.67 -24.41 -31.76
CA THR A 321 24.96 -24.94 -32.94
C THR A 321 25.51 -26.33 -33.36
N PRO A 322 24.69 -27.38 -33.53
CA PRO A 322 25.19 -28.68 -33.98
C PRO A 322 25.99 -28.59 -35.28
N GLY A 323 27.24 -29.08 -35.28
CA GLY A 323 28.09 -29.14 -36.47
C GLY A 323 28.92 -27.88 -36.81
N LYS A 324 28.98 -26.88 -35.91
CA LYS A 324 29.84 -25.70 -36.04
C LYS A 324 30.84 -25.59 -34.88
N LEU A 325 31.96 -24.92 -35.13
CA LEU A 325 33.00 -24.62 -34.14
C LEU A 325 32.56 -23.43 -33.30
N HIS A 326 32.57 -23.57 -31.99
CA HIS A 326 31.97 -22.57 -31.09
C HIS A 326 32.94 -22.04 -30.05
N THR A 327 33.92 -22.80 -29.60
CA THR A 327 34.81 -22.33 -28.53
C THR A 327 35.90 -21.39 -29.04
N LEU A 328 36.51 -20.62 -28.12
CA LEU A 328 37.69 -19.79 -28.42
C LEU A 328 38.84 -20.63 -28.98
N GLU A 329 39.09 -21.80 -28.39
CA GLU A 329 40.13 -22.72 -28.83
C GLU A 329 39.88 -23.27 -30.24
N GLU A 330 38.62 -23.59 -30.56
CA GLU A 330 38.18 -24.04 -31.88
C GLU A 330 38.27 -22.94 -32.95
N LYS A 331 37.88 -21.69 -32.62
CA LYS A 331 38.04 -20.55 -33.54
C LYS A 331 39.51 -20.19 -33.77
N VAL A 332 40.34 -20.24 -32.74
CA VAL A 332 41.79 -19.97 -32.83
C VAL A 332 42.49 -21.03 -33.70
N SER A 333 42.15 -22.31 -33.51
CA SER A 333 42.72 -23.40 -34.33
C SER A 333 42.32 -23.30 -35.80
N GLU A 334 41.10 -22.88 -36.14
CA GLU A 334 40.70 -22.64 -37.53
C GLU A 334 41.42 -21.42 -38.16
N SER A 335 41.58 -20.34 -37.41
CA SER A 335 42.38 -19.17 -37.83
C SER A 335 43.82 -19.57 -38.17
N ILE A 336 44.44 -20.38 -37.32
CA ILE A 336 45.79 -20.91 -37.55
C ILE A 336 45.82 -21.83 -38.77
N ALA A 337 44.80 -22.67 -38.97
CA ALA A 337 44.70 -23.55 -40.13
C ALA A 337 44.49 -22.79 -41.46
N LYS A 338 43.76 -21.66 -41.45
CA LYS A 338 43.57 -20.79 -42.63
C LYS A 338 44.80 -19.94 -42.94
N SER A 339 45.61 -19.57 -41.94
CA SER A 339 46.85 -18.81 -42.16
C SER A 339 48.02 -19.67 -42.68
N ASN A 340 47.93 -20.99 -42.59
CA ASN A 340 48.93 -21.95 -43.06
C ASN A 340 48.59 -22.58 -44.43
N LYS A 341 47.54 -22.11 -45.09
CA LYS A 341 47.23 -22.35 -46.51
C LYS A 341 47.47 -21.07 -47.28
#